data_AF-A0A6G0W5G8-F1
#
_entry.id   AF-A0A6G0W5G8-F1
#
_cell.length_a   1.000
_cell.length_b   1.000
_cell.length_c   1.000
_cell.angle_alpha   90.00
_cell.angle_beta   90.00
_cell.angle_gamma   90.00
#
_symmetry.space_group_name_H-M   'P 1'
#
loop_
_entity.id
_entity.type
_entity.pdbx_description
1 polymer ?
#
loop_
_entity_poly.entity_id
_entity_poly.type
_entity_poly.pdbx_seq_one_letter_code
_entity_poly.pdbx_strand_id
1 'polypeptide(L)'
;MDQAQLMKEKGNACFAKQKYAAAVDFYTEAICFQSDVAAFYTNRALCYMHMEKWTLAQDDCRQAIELEPTNAKAHYLLGKSLSNASESTPGIEAFEKALELASQNPQKKSLELDILQGLRLAKKLKWKATRATQSTRHGKVASLFNSIVEQSRTHQLKCDPASERDQVHSDHDLVLAHMMELLEAQTSSSLTQIPEYFLCPIGMDIMYDPVTTPNGVSYERKWIEEHITRSHIDPLTRESLRIGQLRQNVALRQAIEDFLNKNPWAYEQD
;
A
#
# COMPACT_ATOMS: atom_id res chain seq x y z
N MET A 1 -30.86 25.73 17.19
CA MET A 1 -29.83 24.82 16.64
C MET A 1 -30.32 24.35 15.29
N ASP A 2 -29.47 24.43 14.28
CA ASP A 2 -29.79 24.06 12.91
C ASP A 2 -30.20 22.58 12.82
N GLN A 3 -31.33 22.27 12.17
CA GLN A 3 -31.88 20.91 12.13
C GLN A 3 -30.90 19.92 11.47
N ALA A 4 -30.17 20.37 10.45
CA ALA A 4 -29.12 19.58 9.81
C ALA A 4 -28.00 19.20 10.79
N GLN A 5 -27.59 20.13 11.65
CA GLN A 5 -26.55 19.91 12.65
C GLN A 5 -27.00 18.90 13.71
N LEU A 6 -28.27 18.97 14.14
CA LEU A 6 -28.85 18.00 15.08
C LEU A 6 -28.84 16.59 14.50
N MET A 7 -29.20 16.44 13.21
CA MET A 7 -29.15 15.13 12.55
C MET A 7 -27.72 14.61 12.39
N LYS A 8 -26.75 15.48 12.09
CA LYS A 8 -25.33 15.13 12.13
C LYS A 8 -24.91 14.62 13.52
N GLU A 9 -25.31 15.28 14.60
CA GLU A 9 -24.97 14.85 15.96
C GLU A 9 -25.59 13.49 16.32
N LYS A 10 -26.83 13.23 15.90
CA LYS A 10 -27.44 11.90 16.02
C LYS A 10 -26.70 10.85 15.20
N GLY A 11 -26.31 11.18 13.97
CA GLY A 11 -25.47 10.35 13.11
C GLY A 11 -24.14 10.00 13.77
N ASN A 12 -23.45 10.99 14.34
CA ASN A 12 -22.21 10.82 15.10
C ASN A 12 -22.41 9.88 16.30
N ALA A 13 -23.51 10.04 17.04
CA ALA A 13 -23.84 9.18 18.18
C ALA A 13 -24.12 7.73 17.76
N CYS A 14 -24.79 7.51 16.62
CA CYS A 14 -24.97 6.17 16.06
C CYS A 14 -23.65 5.58 15.55
N PHE A 15 -22.80 6.39 14.92
CA PHE A 15 -21.47 5.99 14.46
C PHE A 15 -20.59 5.53 15.62
N ALA A 16 -20.56 6.29 16.71
CA ALA A 16 -19.82 5.92 17.93
C ALA A 16 -20.32 4.60 18.55
N LYS A 17 -21.59 4.26 18.35
CA LYS A 17 -22.21 2.98 18.75
C LYS A 17 -22.07 1.88 17.70
N GLN A 18 -21.28 2.09 16.64
CA GLN A 18 -21.08 1.19 15.50
C GLN A 18 -22.37 0.82 14.75
N LYS A 19 -23.43 1.64 14.89
CA LYS A 19 -24.70 1.46 14.16
C LYS A 19 -24.65 2.21 12.83
N TYR A 20 -23.82 1.72 11.92
CA TYR A 20 -23.51 2.42 10.66
C TYR A 20 -24.73 2.65 9.77
N ALA A 21 -25.63 1.67 9.64
CA ALA A 21 -26.85 1.82 8.84
C ALA A 21 -27.75 2.97 9.36
N ALA A 22 -28.00 3.01 10.67
CA ALA A 22 -28.78 4.09 11.28
C ALA A 22 -28.05 5.45 11.18
N ALA A 23 -26.71 5.47 11.26
CA ALA A 23 -25.94 6.69 11.06
C ALA A 23 -26.07 7.22 9.63
N VAL A 24 -26.10 6.34 8.62
CA VAL A 24 -26.35 6.70 7.22
C VAL A 24 -27.71 7.38 7.06
N ASP A 25 -28.76 6.86 7.71
CA ASP A 25 -30.10 7.45 7.65
C ASP A 25 -30.09 8.88 8.21
N PHE A 26 -29.49 9.09 9.40
CA PHE A 26 -29.38 10.42 10.00
C PHE A 26 -28.51 11.39 9.19
N TYR A 27 -27.39 10.95 8.60
CA TYR A 27 -26.61 11.81 7.71
C TYR A 27 -27.36 12.13 6.41
N THR A 28 -28.17 11.20 5.91
CA THR A 28 -29.01 11.43 4.73
C THR A 28 -30.08 12.47 5.04
N GLU A 29 -30.73 12.39 6.21
CA GLU A 29 -31.63 13.45 6.68
C GLU A 29 -30.90 14.80 6.81
N ALA A 30 -29.67 14.82 7.36
CA ALA A 30 -28.88 16.05 7.43
C ALA A 30 -28.61 16.67 6.05
N ILE A 31 -28.30 15.84 5.05
CA ILE A 31 -28.10 16.26 3.65
C ILE A 31 -29.39 16.78 3.02
N CYS A 32 -30.54 16.18 3.34
CA CYS A 32 -31.85 16.66 2.89
C CYS A 32 -32.19 18.05 3.45
N PHE A 33 -31.79 18.34 4.69
CA PHE A 33 -31.95 19.67 5.26
C PHE A 33 -30.95 20.67 4.67
N GLN A 34 -29.70 20.24 4.45
CA GLN A 34 -28.64 21.09 3.94
C GLN A 34 -27.62 20.27 3.13
N SER A 35 -27.60 20.50 1.81
CA SER A 35 -26.78 19.73 0.86
C SER A 35 -25.42 20.37 0.52
N ASP A 36 -25.12 21.57 1.00
CA ASP A 36 -23.87 22.30 0.70
C ASP A 36 -22.76 22.05 1.73
N VAL A 37 -22.96 21.10 2.66
CA VAL A 37 -22.01 20.80 3.73
C VAL A 37 -21.24 19.50 3.42
N ALA A 38 -20.00 19.63 2.97
CA ALA A 38 -19.10 18.52 2.65
C ALA A 38 -18.91 17.52 3.82
N ALA A 39 -18.97 18.00 5.07
CA ALA A 39 -18.81 17.16 6.25
C ALA A 39 -19.86 16.05 6.36
N PHE A 40 -21.11 16.29 5.93
CA PHE A 40 -22.17 15.26 5.99
C PHE A 40 -21.86 14.11 5.02
N TYR A 41 -21.43 14.42 3.80
CA TYR A 41 -21.01 13.44 2.81
C TYR A 41 -19.80 12.63 3.29
N THR A 42 -18.74 13.27 3.82
CA THR A 42 -17.57 12.52 4.31
C THR A 42 -17.90 11.60 5.49
N ASN A 43 -18.83 12.00 6.36
CA ASN A 43 -19.27 11.18 7.49
C ASN A 43 -20.15 10.00 7.04
N ARG A 44 -21.01 10.21 6.03
CA ARG A 44 -21.81 9.13 5.42
C ARG A 44 -20.94 8.17 4.62
N ALA A 45 -19.97 8.67 3.86
CA ALA A 45 -18.97 7.87 3.17
C ALA A 45 -18.22 6.94 4.13
N LEU A 46 -17.80 7.46 5.29
CA LEU A 46 -17.12 6.66 6.31
C LEU A 46 -18.03 5.52 6.83
N CYS A 47 -19.32 5.77 7.01
CA CYS A 47 -20.29 4.72 7.37
C CYS A 47 -20.40 3.67 6.26
N TYR A 48 -20.48 4.09 5.00
CA TYR A 48 -20.51 3.16 3.87
C TYR A 48 -19.25 2.29 3.78
N MET A 49 -18.08 2.84 4.09
CA MET A 49 -16.84 2.08 4.13
C MET A 49 -16.85 1.00 5.23
N HIS A 50 -17.38 1.30 6.41
CA HIS A 50 -17.56 0.29 7.47
C HIS A 50 -18.60 -0.79 7.11
N MET A 51 -19.48 -0.51 6.15
CA MET A 51 -20.44 -1.46 5.58
C MET A 51 -19.94 -2.11 4.28
N GLU A 52 -18.68 -1.88 3.89
CA GLU A 52 -18.06 -2.36 2.64
C GLU A 52 -18.80 -1.91 1.36
N LYS A 53 -19.57 -0.84 1.44
CA LYS A 53 -20.28 -0.22 0.32
C LYS A 53 -19.38 0.78 -0.41
N TRP A 54 -18.33 0.27 -1.05
CA TRP A 54 -17.25 1.09 -1.61
C TRP A 54 -17.72 2.09 -2.67
N THR A 55 -18.61 1.67 -3.58
CA THR A 55 -19.12 2.55 -4.65
C THR A 55 -19.88 3.75 -4.11
N LEU A 56 -20.79 3.54 -3.16
CA LEU A 56 -21.53 4.61 -2.49
C LEU A 56 -20.60 5.54 -1.70
N ALA A 57 -19.56 4.98 -1.05
CA ALA A 57 -18.56 5.79 -0.38
C ALA A 57 -17.78 6.67 -1.36
N GLN A 58 -17.42 6.16 -2.55
CA GLN A 58 -16.74 6.94 -3.58
C GLN A 58 -17.61 8.11 -4.05
N ASP A 59 -18.90 7.88 -4.30
CA ASP A 59 -19.83 8.92 -4.76
C ASP A 59 -19.96 10.04 -3.72
N ASP A 60 -20.13 9.69 -2.44
CA ASP A 60 -20.14 10.68 -1.36
C ASP A 60 -18.81 11.42 -1.22
N CYS A 61 -17.67 10.75 -1.41
CA CYS A 61 -16.38 11.42 -1.39
C CYS A 61 -16.22 12.40 -2.56
N ARG A 62 -16.67 12.04 -3.77
CA ARG A 62 -16.65 12.94 -4.94
C ARG A 62 -17.54 14.16 -4.70
N GLN A 63 -18.75 13.97 -4.16
CA GLN A 63 -19.63 15.07 -3.79
C GLN A 63 -19.01 15.99 -2.73
N ALA A 64 -18.34 15.42 -1.71
CA ALA A 64 -17.62 16.21 -0.73
C ALA A 64 -16.46 17.03 -1.35
N ILE A 65 -15.77 16.47 -2.35
CA ILE A 65 -14.68 17.15 -3.07
C ILE A 65 -15.21 18.24 -4.00
N GLU A 66 -16.37 18.04 -4.64
CA GLU A 66 -17.04 19.06 -5.45
C GLU A 66 -17.43 20.28 -4.61
N LEU A 67 -17.90 20.05 -3.38
CA LEU A 67 -18.25 21.11 -2.42
C LEU A 67 -17.01 21.77 -1.81
N GLU A 68 -16.00 20.98 -1.44
CA GLU A 68 -14.77 21.46 -0.79
C GLU A 68 -13.53 20.78 -1.40
N PRO A 69 -12.96 21.34 -2.48
CA PRO A 69 -11.83 20.72 -3.20
C PRO A 69 -10.57 20.54 -2.35
N THR A 70 -10.41 21.36 -1.32
CA THR A 70 -9.28 21.37 -0.38
C THR A 70 -9.46 20.41 0.80
N ASN A 71 -10.55 19.64 0.82
CA ASN A 71 -10.84 18.71 1.91
C ASN A 71 -9.97 17.44 1.82
N ALA A 72 -8.80 17.48 2.48
CA ALA A 72 -7.87 16.35 2.54
C ALA A 72 -8.51 15.05 3.05
N LYS A 73 -9.50 15.13 3.94
CA LYS A 73 -10.21 13.94 4.46
C LYS A 73 -11.07 13.29 3.38
N ALA A 74 -11.74 14.07 2.53
CA ALA A 74 -12.53 13.54 1.43
C ALA A 74 -11.65 12.80 0.41
N HIS A 75 -10.51 13.38 0.02
CA HIS A 75 -9.52 12.72 -0.86
C HIS A 75 -8.94 11.44 -0.22
N TYR A 76 -8.64 11.45 1.08
CA TYR A 76 -8.18 10.27 1.80
C TYR A 76 -9.21 9.13 1.79
N LEU A 77 -10.47 9.43 2.08
CA LEU A 77 -11.56 8.44 2.06
C LEU A 77 -11.84 7.93 0.64
N LEU A 78 -11.69 8.79 -0.38
CA LEU A 78 -11.76 8.40 -1.79
C LEU A 78 -10.64 7.41 -2.14
N GLY A 79 -9.39 7.71 -1.78
CA GLY A 79 -8.25 6.80 -2.00
C GLY A 79 -8.43 5.45 -1.33
N LYS A 80 -8.95 5.44 -0.09
CA LYS A 80 -9.23 4.22 0.66
C LYS A 80 -10.38 3.40 0.07
N SER A 81 -11.45 4.04 -0.38
CA SER A 81 -12.58 3.35 -1.01
C SER A 81 -12.22 2.77 -2.38
N LEU A 82 -11.47 3.51 -3.21
CA LEU A 82 -10.96 3.03 -4.51
C LEU A 82 -9.99 1.85 -4.35
N SER A 83 -9.07 1.94 -3.39
CA SER A 83 -8.10 0.86 -3.13
C SER A 83 -8.77 -0.45 -2.70
N ASN A 84 -9.84 -0.36 -1.89
CA ASN A 84 -10.64 -1.54 -1.50
C ASN A 84 -11.54 -2.05 -2.63
N ALA A 85 -11.95 -1.19 -3.57
CA ALA A 85 -12.69 -1.58 -4.77
C ALA A 85 -11.80 -2.22 -5.86
N SER A 86 -10.52 -2.54 -5.56
CA SER A 86 -9.51 -3.03 -6.52
C SER A 86 -9.10 -2.02 -7.60
N GLU A 87 -9.46 -0.74 -7.45
CA GLU A 87 -9.05 0.35 -8.32
C GLU A 87 -7.80 1.04 -7.74
N SER A 88 -6.66 0.36 -7.81
CA SER A 88 -5.45 0.86 -7.14
C SER A 88 -4.84 2.10 -7.79
N THR A 89 -4.99 2.31 -9.11
CA THR A 89 -4.39 3.49 -9.77
C THR A 89 -5.08 4.80 -9.39
N PRO A 90 -6.42 4.93 -9.49
CA PRO A 90 -7.09 6.16 -9.08
C PRO A 90 -7.03 6.33 -7.55
N GLY A 91 -6.96 5.21 -6.81
CA GLY A 91 -6.77 5.23 -5.35
C GLY A 91 -5.44 5.88 -4.93
N ILE A 92 -4.34 5.55 -5.61
CA ILE A 92 -3.02 6.15 -5.37
C ILE A 92 -3.06 7.67 -5.66
N GLU A 93 -3.64 8.07 -6.79
CA GLU A 93 -3.76 9.49 -7.17
C GLU A 93 -4.56 10.29 -6.12
N ALA A 94 -5.66 9.72 -5.62
CA ALA A 94 -6.45 10.34 -4.56
C ALA A 94 -5.68 10.48 -3.23
N PHE A 95 -4.87 9.47 -2.87
CA PHE A 95 -3.99 9.56 -1.70
C PHE A 95 -2.87 10.60 -1.87
N GLU A 96 -2.26 10.69 -3.05
CA GLU A 96 -1.25 11.70 -3.36
C GLU A 96 -1.85 13.11 -3.23
N LYS A 97 -3.07 13.31 -3.75
CA LYS A 97 -3.79 14.58 -3.58
C LYS A 97 -4.12 14.89 -2.12
N ALA A 98 -4.53 13.88 -1.35
CA ALA A 98 -4.78 14.03 0.07
C ALA A 98 -3.50 14.45 0.83
N LEU A 99 -2.35 13.88 0.46
CA LEU A 99 -1.05 14.17 1.06
C LEU A 99 -0.60 15.61 0.76
N GLU A 100 -0.73 16.04 -0.49
CA GLU A 100 -0.46 17.43 -0.89
C GLU A 100 -1.27 18.42 -0.05
N LEU A 101 -2.57 18.18 0.12
CA LEU A 101 -3.47 19.04 0.89
C LEU A 101 -3.21 18.97 2.41
N ALA A 102 -2.83 17.80 2.93
CA ALA A 102 -2.48 17.64 4.34
C ALA A 102 -1.18 18.38 4.67
N SER A 103 -0.19 18.35 3.78
CA SER A 103 1.11 19.04 3.96
C SER A 103 0.97 20.56 4.10
N GLN A 104 -0.08 21.15 3.50
CA GLN A 104 -0.39 22.57 3.59
C GLN A 104 -0.99 22.97 4.96
N ASN A 105 -1.44 22.01 5.76
CA ASN A 105 -2.07 22.22 7.07
C ASN A 105 -1.33 21.46 8.19
N PRO A 106 -0.28 22.06 8.80
CA PRO A 106 0.58 21.40 9.79
C PRO A 106 -0.12 20.89 11.06
N GLN A 107 -1.37 21.31 11.30
CA GLN A 107 -2.16 20.89 12.47
C GLN A 107 -2.71 19.44 12.35
N LYS A 108 -2.69 18.82 11.15
CA LYS A 108 -3.30 17.51 10.89
C LYS A 108 -2.27 16.38 10.71
N LYS A 109 -1.20 16.35 11.51
CA LYS A 109 -0.14 15.32 11.44
C LYS A 109 -0.66 13.87 11.54
N SER A 110 -1.74 13.64 12.31
CA SER A 110 -2.34 12.31 12.42
C SER A 110 -2.94 11.83 11.09
N LEU A 111 -3.62 12.72 10.36
CA LEU A 111 -4.20 12.41 9.06
C LEU A 111 -3.11 12.18 8.01
N GLU A 112 -2.02 12.95 8.05
CA GLU A 112 -0.87 12.76 7.17
C GLU A 112 -0.27 11.36 7.31
N LEU A 113 -0.12 10.88 8.55
CA LEU A 113 0.35 9.51 8.82
C LEU A 113 -0.60 8.45 8.24
N ASP A 114 -1.91 8.61 8.45
CA ASP A 114 -2.93 7.69 7.93
C ASP A 114 -2.94 7.68 6.38
N ILE A 115 -2.77 8.85 5.74
CA ILE A 115 -2.67 8.98 4.29
C ILE A 115 -1.44 8.25 3.76
N LEU A 116 -0.28 8.46 4.40
CA LEU A 116 0.95 7.78 4.02
C LEU A 116 0.79 6.27 4.14
N GLN A 117 0.23 5.77 5.24
CA GLN A 117 -0.03 4.33 5.38
C GLN A 117 -0.96 3.81 4.28
N GLY A 118 -2.07 4.52 4.01
CA GLY A 118 -3.01 4.17 2.94
C GLY A 118 -2.35 4.13 1.55
N LEU A 119 -1.52 5.12 1.23
CA LEU A 119 -0.79 5.22 -0.04
C LEU A 119 0.16 4.03 -0.23
N ARG A 120 0.89 3.64 0.82
CA ARG A 120 1.82 2.50 0.82
C ARG A 120 1.08 1.19 0.57
N LEU A 121 -0.02 0.97 1.29
CA LEU A 121 -0.86 -0.22 1.09
C LEU A 121 -1.44 -0.26 -0.33
N ALA A 122 -1.91 0.87 -0.86
CA ALA A 122 -2.41 0.95 -2.24
C ALA A 122 -1.34 0.59 -3.28
N LYS A 123 -0.11 1.08 -3.11
CA LYS A 123 1.05 0.71 -3.96
C LYS A 123 1.39 -0.77 -3.84
N LYS A 124 1.36 -1.35 -2.64
CA LYS A 124 1.56 -2.79 -2.40
C LYS A 124 0.49 -3.63 -3.11
N LEU A 125 -0.79 -3.25 -2.99
CA LEU A 125 -1.92 -3.93 -3.64
C LEU A 125 -1.81 -3.87 -5.16
N LYS A 126 -1.49 -2.70 -5.73
CA LYS A 126 -1.23 -2.55 -7.17
C LYS A 126 -0.13 -3.50 -7.65
N TRP A 127 0.97 -3.57 -6.90
CA TRP A 127 2.07 -4.48 -7.21
C TRP A 127 1.66 -5.95 -7.12
N LYS A 128 0.95 -6.36 -6.05
CA LYS A 128 0.44 -7.74 -5.88
C LYS A 128 -0.48 -8.11 -7.06
N ALA A 129 -1.39 -7.21 -7.45
CA ALA A 129 -2.28 -7.42 -8.59
C ALA A 129 -1.51 -7.55 -9.91
N THR A 130 -0.55 -6.65 -10.17
CA THR A 130 0.28 -6.69 -11.39
C THR A 130 1.08 -7.99 -11.46
N ARG A 131 1.70 -8.41 -10.36
CA ARG A 131 2.46 -9.65 -10.28
C ARG A 131 1.57 -10.89 -10.46
N ALA A 132 0.36 -10.89 -9.91
CA ALA A 132 -0.61 -11.97 -10.16
C ALA A 132 -0.99 -12.05 -11.64
N THR A 133 -1.24 -10.90 -12.31
CA THR A 133 -1.52 -10.88 -13.75
C THR A 133 -0.30 -11.33 -14.58
N GLN A 134 0.91 -10.99 -14.16
CA GLN A 134 2.14 -11.44 -14.82
C GLN A 134 2.34 -12.94 -14.65
N SER A 135 2.21 -13.46 -13.43
CA SER A 135 2.33 -14.89 -13.12
C SER A 135 1.32 -15.73 -13.92
N THR A 136 0.09 -15.26 -14.07
CA THR A 136 -0.93 -15.94 -14.88
C THR A 136 -0.58 -15.91 -16.38
N ARG A 137 -0.04 -14.80 -16.90
CA ARG A 137 0.48 -14.74 -18.28
C ARG A 137 1.64 -15.70 -18.49
N HIS A 138 2.61 -15.70 -17.58
CA HIS A 138 3.77 -16.59 -17.63
C HIS A 138 3.35 -18.06 -17.58
N GLY A 139 2.40 -18.41 -16.70
CA GLY A 139 1.83 -19.76 -16.63
C GLY A 139 1.18 -20.21 -17.93
N LYS A 140 0.45 -19.32 -18.63
CA LYS A 140 -0.12 -19.61 -19.96
C LYS A 140 0.97 -19.85 -21.02
N VAL A 141 2.02 -19.03 -21.02
CA VAL A 141 3.16 -19.19 -21.94
C VAL A 141 3.86 -20.53 -21.69
N ALA A 142 4.13 -20.85 -20.43
CA ALA A 142 4.73 -22.13 -20.04
C ALA A 142 3.87 -23.33 -20.47
N SER A 143 2.54 -23.28 -20.27
CA SER A 143 1.66 -24.38 -20.67
C SER A 143 1.60 -24.59 -22.18
N LEU A 144 1.57 -23.49 -22.96
CA LEU A 144 1.56 -23.56 -24.41
C LEU A 144 2.89 -24.08 -24.95
N PHE A 145 3.99 -23.59 -24.40
CA PHE A 145 5.33 -24.06 -24.77
C PHE A 145 5.50 -25.55 -24.49
N ASN A 146 5.11 -26.01 -23.30
CA ASN A 146 5.17 -27.42 -22.95
C ASN A 146 4.37 -28.29 -23.94
N SER A 147 3.16 -27.85 -24.32
CA SER A 147 2.36 -28.53 -25.35
C SER A 147 3.08 -28.62 -26.70
N ILE A 148 3.74 -27.53 -27.14
CA ILE A 148 4.48 -27.50 -28.40
C ILE A 148 5.70 -28.42 -28.35
N VAL A 149 6.46 -28.39 -27.25
CA VAL A 149 7.63 -29.26 -27.08
C VAL A 149 7.19 -30.73 -27.05
N GLU A 150 6.09 -31.05 -26.36
CA GLU A 150 5.54 -32.41 -26.33
C GLU A 150 5.06 -32.88 -27.71
N GLN A 151 4.41 -32.01 -28.49
CA GLN A 151 4.03 -32.32 -29.86
C GLN A 151 5.26 -32.58 -30.75
N SER A 152 6.31 -31.75 -30.64
CA SER A 152 7.58 -31.96 -31.34
C SER A 152 8.23 -33.29 -30.94
N ARG A 153 8.27 -33.59 -29.64
CA ARG A 153 8.83 -34.82 -29.08
C ARG A 153 8.12 -36.06 -29.63
N THR A 154 6.78 -36.07 -29.57
CA THR A 154 5.97 -37.18 -30.09
C THR A 154 6.05 -37.33 -31.60
N HIS A 155 6.29 -36.24 -32.34
CA HIS A 155 6.50 -36.29 -33.78
C HIS A 155 7.87 -36.92 -34.12
N GLN A 156 8.95 -36.45 -33.50
CA GLN A 156 10.30 -37.01 -33.73
C GLN A 156 10.38 -38.48 -33.35
N LEU A 157 9.80 -38.89 -32.21
CA LEU A 157 9.74 -40.30 -31.78
C LEU A 157 8.99 -41.22 -32.77
N LYS A 158 8.12 -40.67 -33.64
CA LYS A 158 7.44 -41.43 -34.71
C LYS A 158 8.27 -41.54 -35.98
N CYS A 159 9.09 -40.53 -36.29
CA CYS A 159 9.90 -40.46 -37.50
C CYS A 159 11.27 -41.14 -37.35
N ASP A 160 11.86 -41.08 -36.15
CA ASP A 160 13.25 -41.45 -35.91
C ASP A 160 13.40 -42.92 -35.46
N PRO A 161 14.56 -43.55 -35.75
CA PRO A 161 14.84 -44.93 -35.37
C PRO A 161 14.93 -45.13 -33.85
N ALA A 162 14.68 -46.35 -33.39
CA ALA A 162 14.60 -46.67 -31.97
C ALA A 162 15.89 -46.41 -31.17
N SER A 163 17.07 -46.37 -31.82
CA SER A 163 18.35 -46.08 -31.18
C SER A 163 18.53 -44.62 -30.75
N GLU A 164 17.74 -43.68 -31.31
CA GLU A 164 17.90 -42.24 -31.10
C GLU A 164 16.87 -41.66 -30.11
N ARG A 165 15.95 -42.49 -29.60
CA ARG A 165 14.86 -42.06 -28.71
C ARG A 165 15.35 -41.40 -27.43
N ASP A 166 16.39 -41.94 -26.81
CA ASP A 166 16.97 -41.39 -25.58
C ASP A 166 17.56 -40.00 -25.82
N GLN A 167 18.18 -39.78 -26.99
CA GLN A 167 18.69 -38.48 -27.39
C GLN A 167 17.55 -37.47 -27.62
N VAL A 168 16.48 -37.89 -28.30
CA VAL A 168 15.29 -37.04 -28.52
C VAL A 168 14.67 -36.61 -27.20
N HIS A 169 14.52 -37.52 -26.23
CA HIS A 169 14.04 -37.16 -24.89
C HIS A 169 14.96 -36.16 -24.20
N SER A 170 16.28 -36.42 -24.18
CA SER A 170 17.27 -35.55 -23.58
C SER A 170 17.26 -34.13 -24.17
N ASP A 171 17.16 -34.01 -25.50
CA ASP A 171 17.16 -32.71 -26.18
C ASP A 171 15.92 -31.89 -25.84
N HIS A 172 14.74 -32.51 -25.78
CA HIS A 172 13.49 -31.82 -25.42
C HIS A 172 13.45 -31.42 -23.94
N ASP A 173 13.95 -32.29 -23.06
CA ASP A 173 14.05 -32.01 -21.62
C ASP A 173 15.02 -30.85 -21.36
N LEU A 174 16.13 -30.78 -22.09
CA LEU A 174 17.08 -29.65 -22.03
C LEU A 174 16.42 -28.33 -22.46
N VAL A 175 15.65 -28.34 -23.55
CA VAL A 175 14.93 -27.17 -24.05
C VAL A 175 13.87 -26.69 -23.04
N LEU A 176 13.12 -27.61 -22.42
CA LEU A 176 12.17 -27.28 -21.36
C LEU A 176 12.87 -26.70 -20.13
N ALA A 177 13.95 -27.34 -19.67
CA ALA A 177 14.72 -26.88 -18.53
C ALA A 177 15.24 -25.45 -18.75
N HIS A 178 15.82 -25.16 -19.91
CA HIS A 178 16.32 -23.82 -20.22
C HIS A 178 15.19 -22.78 -20.33
N MET A 179 14.03 -23.15 -20.87
CA MET A 179 12.89 -22.25 -20.94
C MET A 179 12.31 -21.93 -19.55
N MET A 180 12.23 -22.94 -18.67
CA MET A 180 11.85 -22.74 -17.27
C MET A 180 12.85 -21.84 -16.55
N GLU A 181 14.15 -22.06 -16.74
CA GLU A 181 15.21 -21.20 -16.20
C GLU A 181 15.07 -19.74 -16.66
N LEU A 182 14.76 -19.49 -17.94
CA LEU A 182 14.53 -18.13 -18.45
C LEU A 182 13.30 -17.46 -17.81
N LEU A 183 12.19 -18.20 -17.65
CA LEU A 183 10.99 -17.71 -16.97
C LEU A 183 11.22 -17.45 -15.47
N GLU A 184 12.03 -18.30 -14.84
CA GLU A 184 12.45 -18.16 -13.44
C GLU A 184 13.40 -16.97 -13.27
N ALA A 185 14.37 -16.77 -14.16
CA ALA A 185 15.27 -15.62 -14.15
C ALA A 185 14.51 -14.29 -14.24
N GLN A 186 13.43 -14.25 -15.02
CA GLN A 186 12.55 -13.07 -15.12
C GLN A 186 11.67 -12.84 -13.88
N THR A 187 11.42 -13.88 -13.07
CA THR A 187 10.63 -13.76 -11.83
C THR A 187 11.49 -13.59 -10.58
N SER A 188 12.75 -14.03 -10.63
CA SER A 188 13.74 -14.03 -9.55
C SER A 188 14.69 -12.82 -9.54
N SER A 189 14.68 -11.99 -10.60
CA SER A 189 15.48 -10.78 -10.59
C SER A 189 15.00 -9.78 -9.52
N SER A 190 15.83 -9.63 -8.50
CA SER A 190 15.89 -8.61 -7.44
C SER A 190 15.20 -8.91 -6.08
N LEU A 191 16.03 -9.42 -5.16
CA LEU A 191 16.02 -9.22 -3.70
C LEU A 191 14.64 -9.09 -3.05
N THR A 192 14.07 -10.20 -2.57
CA THR A 192 12.98 -10.17 -1.57
C THR A 192 13.47 -9.73 -0.17
N GLN A 193 14.73 -9.34 -0.05
CA GLN A 193 15.34 -8.88 1.19
C GLN A 193 15.46 -7.37 1.17
N ILE A 194 14.93 -6.75 2.23
CA ILE A 194 15.10 -5.33 2.48
C ILE A 194 16.56 -5.11 2.87
N PRO A 195 17.28 -4.16 2.24
CA PRO A 195 18.64 -3.84 2.65
C PRO A 195 18.71 -3.46 4.13
N GLU A 196 19.66 -4.05 4.87
CA GLU A 196 19.77 -3.89 6.33
C GLU A 196 19.90 -2.42 6.77
N TYR A 197 20.55 -1.58 5.95
CA TYR A 197 20.72 -0.15 6.23
C TYR A 197 19.43 0.67 6.13
N PHE A 198 18.32 0.09 5.64
CA PHE A 198 16.99 0.68 5.71
C PHE A 198 16.20 0.27 6.95
N LEU A 199 16.67 -0.73 7.69
CA LEU A 199 16.01 -1.24 8.88
C LEU A 199 16.43 -0.45 10.13
N CYS A 200 15.47 -0.19 10.99
CA CYS A 200 15.71 0.41 12.29
C CYS A 200 16.35 -0.63 13.22
N PRO A 201 17.49 -0.36 13.87
CA PRO A 201 18.13 -1.31 14.79
C PRO A 201 17.28 -1.71 16.01
N ILE A 202 16.28 -0.91 16.38
CA ILE A 202 15.39 -1.17 17.53
C ILE A 202 14.15 -1.96 17.06
N GLY A 203 13.44 -1.42 16.07
CA GLY A 203 12.17 -1.99 15.60
C GLY A 203 12.34 -3.15 14.63
N MET A 204 13.53 -3.31 14.03
CA MET A 204 13.84 -4.29 12.97
C MET A 204 12.98 -4.14 11.71
N ASP A 205 12.30 -3.00 11.56
CA ASP A 205 11.45 -2.64 10.43
C ASP A 205 12.04 -1.47 9.63
N ILE A 206 11.55 -1.27 8.40
CA ILE A 206 11.96 -0.15 7.56
C ILE A 206 11.72 1.18 8.27
N MET A 207 12.73 2.06 8.24
CA MET A 207 12.62 3.42 8.76
C MET A 207 11.75 4.28 7.84
N TYR A 208 10.71 4.89 8.38
CA TYR A 208 9.83 5.85 7.70
C TYR A 208 10.20 7.29 8.02
N ASP A 209 10.66 7.58 9.24
CA ASP A 209 11.21 8.88 9.63
C ASP A 209 12.58 8.69 10.28
N PRO A 210 13.62 8.36 9.49
CA PRO A 210 14.95 8.10 10.00
C PRO A 210 15.56 9.36 10.64
N VAL A 211 16.06 9.21 11.86
CA VAL A 211 16.84 10.20 12.59
C VAL A 211 18.21 9.64 12.95
N THR A 212 19.25 10.44 12.77
CA THR A 212 20.63 10.06 13.05
C THR A 212 21.07 10.62 14.40
N THR A 213 21.69 9.77 15.22
CA THR A 213 22.37 10.19 16.45
C THR A 213 23.72 10.84 16.11
N PRO A 214 24.36 11.57 17.04
CA PRO A 214 25.70 12.13 16.80
C PRO A 214 26.75 11.10 16.38
N ASN A 215 26.53 9.83 16.71
CA ASN A 215 27.41 8.70 16.41
C ASN A 215 27.21 8.13 15.00
N GLY A 216 26.32 8.72 14.19
CA GLY A 216 26.09 8.34 12.80
C GLY A 216 25.11 7.18 12.60
N VAL A 217 24.60 6.58 13.68
CA VAL A 217 23.59 5.51 13.60
C VAL A 217 22.22 6.13 13.37
N SER A 218 21.49 5.60 12.39
CA SER A 218 20.12 6.04 12.09
C SER A 218 19.10 5.08 12.70
N TYR A 219 18.05 5.65 13.28
CA TYR A 219 16.94 4.93 13.88
C TYR A 219 15.62 5.52 13.38
N GLU A 220 14.54 4.76 13.48
CA GLU A 220 13.20 5.30 13.34
C GLU A 220 12.87 6.22 14.53
N ARG A 221 12.40 7.43 14.24
CA ARG A 221 12.16 8.48 15.26
C ARG A 221 11.36 7.99 16.46
N LYS A 222 10.22 7.34 16.21
CA LYS A 222 9.30 6.89 17.26
C LYS A 222 10.02 5.98 18.28
N TRP A 223 10.79 5.03 17.78
CA TRP A 223 11.47 4.03 18.61
C TRP A 223 12.62 4.63 19.43
N ILE A 224 13.44 5.50 18.83
CA ILE A 224 14.57 6.10 19.54
C ILE A 224 14.13 7.16 20.56
N GLU A 225 13.10 7.95 20.26
CA GLU A 225 12.54 8.91 21.22
C GLU A 225 11.95 8.18 22.46
N GLU A 226 11.21 7.08 22.25
CA GLU A 226 10.71 6.24 23.34
C GLU A 226 11.86 5.59 24.14
N HIS A 227 12.95 5.19 23.50
CA HIS A 227 14.12 4.67 24.19
C HIS A 227 14.81 5.74 25.05
N ILE A 228 15.11 6.91 24.47
CA ILE A 228 15.79 8.01 25.17
C ILE A 228 14.99 8.49 26.37
N THR A 229 13.67 8.59 26.26
CA THR A 229 12.82 9.00 27.41
C THR A 229 12.92 8.04 28.59
N ARG A 230 13.22 6.76 28.36
CA ARG A 230 13.38 5.74 29.40
C ARG A 230 14.80 5.67 29.96
N SER A 231 15.80 5.67 29.08
CA SER A 231 17.19 5.29 29.43
C SER A 231 18.20 6.44 29.35
N HIS A 232 17.89 7.49 28.58
CA HIS A 232 18.79 8.62 28.28
C HIS A 232 20.14 8.22 27.67
N ILE A 233 20.21 7.04 27.04
CA ILE A 233 21.40 6.51 26.38
C ILE A 233 21.10 6.06 24.94
N ASP A 234 22.13 5.98 24.11
CA ASP A 234 22.06 5.38 22.78
C ASP A 234 21.96 3.84 22.91
N PRO A 235 21.00 3.17 22.25
CA PRO A 235 20.80 1.72 22.37
C PRO A 235 22.01 0.88 21.97
N LEU A 236 22.80 1.34 20.99
CA LEU A 236 23.89 0.57 20.40
C LEU A 236 25.22 0.93 21.08
N THR A 237 25.50 2.22 21.22
CA THR A 237 26.80 2.73 21.73
C THR A 237 26.81 2.92 23.24
N ARG A 238 25.65 2.94 23.90
CA ARG A 238 25.45 3.17 25.35
C ARG A 238 25.96 4.51 25.87
N GLU A 239 26.22 5.46 24.97
CA GLU A 239 26.60 6.82 25.33
C GLU A 239 25.38 7.66 25.72
N SER A 240 25.59 8.72 26.52
CA SER A 240 24.52 9.63 26.91
C SER A 240 23.93 10.34 25.68
N LEU A 241 22.64 10.15 25.44
CA LEU A 241 21.93 10.70 24.29
C LEU A 241 20.68 11.47 24.73
N ARG A 242 20.46 12.65 24.14
CA ARG A 242 19.26 13.48 24.38
C ARG A 242 18.47 13.68 23.10
N ILE A 243 17.15 13.83 23.23
CA ILE A 243 16.23 14.01 22.08
C ILE A 243 16.67 15.17 21.19
N GLY A 244 17.12 16.29 21.78
CA GLY A 244 17.58 17.46 21.03
C GLY A 244 18.84 17.26 20.18
N GLN A 245 19.55 16.13 20.35
CA GLN A 245 20.73 15.78 19.54
C GLN A 245 20.37 14.99 18.27
N LEU A 246 19.13 14.50 18.16
CA LEU A 246 18.66 13.75 16.99
C LEU A 246 18.53 14.68 15.79
N ARG A 247 19.14 14.30 14.67
CA ARG A 247 19.02 15.04 13.40
C ARG A 247 18.20 14.22 12.40
N GLN A 248 17.25 14.85 11.72
CA GLN A 248 16.49 14.17 10.67
C GLN A 248 17.39 13.81 9.49
N ASN A 249 17.33 12.56 9.05
CA ASN A 249 18.13 12.05 7.94
C ASN A 249 17.31 12.08 6.64
N VAL A 250 17.21 13.26 6.04
CA VAL A 250 16.43 13.47 4.81
C VAL A 250 16.97 12.64 3.65
N ALA A 251 18.28 12.47 3.55
CA ALA A 251 18.92 11.69 2.48
C ALA A 251 18.55 10.19 2.58
N LEU A 252 18.62 9.61 3.78
CA LEU A 252 18.22 8.22 4.00
C LEU A 252 16.72 8.03 3.76
N ARG A 253 15.89 9.00 4.19
CA ARG A 253 14.45 8.97 3.92
C ARG A 253 14.15 8.94 2.43
N GLN A 254 14.79 9.80 1.64
CA GLN A 254 14.63 9.81 0.17
C GLN A 254 15.11 8.49 -0.46
N ALA A 255 16.24 7.95 -0.01
CA ALA A 255 16.75 6.66 -0.49
C ALA A 255 15.79 5.49 -0.20
N ILE A 256 15.16 5.49 0.98
CA ILE A 256 14.13 4.52 1.36
C ILE A 256 12.87 4.70 0.49
N GLU A 257 12.40 5.94 0.31
CA GLU A 257 11.25 6.24 -0.54
C GLU A 257 11.47 5.78 -2.00
N ASP A 258 12.65 6.05 -2.56
CA ASP A 258 13.05 5.58 -3.90
C ASP A 258 13.10 4.06 -3.99
N PHE A 259 13.64 3.39 -2.96
CA PHE A 259 13.65 1.95 -2.87
C PHE A 259 12.23 1.38 -2.84
N LEU A 260 11.35 1.94 -2.02
CA LEU A 260 9.96 1.48 -1.86
C LEU A 260 9.09 1.77 -3.09
N ASN A 261 9.37 2.84 -3.83
CA ASN A 261 8.73 3.12 -5.11
C ASN A 261 9.10 2.07 -6.18
N LYS A 262 10.35 1.58 -6.16
CA LYS A 262 10.81 0.47 -7.03
C LYS A 262 10.38 -0.90 -6.52
N ASN A 263 10.21 -1.03 -5.20
CA ASN A 263 9.90 -2.28 -4.50
C ASN A 263 8.65 -2.16 -3.61
N PRO A 264 7.44 -1.97 -4.16
CA PRO A 264 6.24 -1.81 -3.35
C PRO A 264 5.86 -3.03 -2.49
N TRP A 265 6.45 -4.20 -2.76
CA TRP A 265 6.28 -5.39 -1.94
C TRP A 265 6.86 -5.24 -0.53
N ALA A 266 7.81 -4.31 -0.35
CA ALA A 266 8.47 -4.07 0.93
C ALA A 266 7.65 -3.18 1.89
N TYR A 267 6.49 -2.65 1.49
CA TYR A 267 5.61 -1.90 2.38
C TYR A 267 4.95 -2.83 3.43
N GLU A 268 5.43 -2.76 4.68
CA GLU A 268 4.99 -3.48 5.89
C GLU A 268 4.92 -5.02 5.72
N GLN A 269 5.63 -5.78 6.57
CA GLN A 269 5.42 -7.23 6.64
C GLN A 269 4.04 -7.48 7.25
N ASP A 270 3.28 -8.40 6.64
CA ASP A 270 1.91 -8.74 7.06
C ASP A 270 1.89 -9.37 8.47
#